data_AF-A0A091UI86-F1
#
_entry.id   AF-A0A091UI86-F1
#
_cell.length_a   1.000
_cell.length_b   1.000
_cell.length_c   1.000
_cell.angle_alpha   90.00
_cell.angle_beta   90.00
_cell.angle_gamma   90.00
#
_symmetry.space_group_name_H-M   'P 1'
#
loop_
_entity.id
_entity.type
_entity.pdbx_description
1 polymer ?
#
loop_
_entity_poly.entity_id
_entity_poly.type
_entity_poly.pdbx_seq_one_letter_code
_entity_poly.pdbx_strand_id
1 'polypeptide(L)'
;QNIHLVAKWLSSLEKKLEQHSEGSHQDFRVFISAEPAPSPDSHIIPQGILENSIKITNEAPTGMHANLHKALDNFNQDTLEMCTRENEFKSILFALCYFHAVVAERRKFGPQGWNRSYPFNTGDLTISVNVLYNYLEASSKVPYDDLRYLFGEIMYGGHITDDWDRRLCKTYLEEFIKPEMLEGELLLAPGFPLPGNVDYNGYHQYIDDALPPESPYLYGLHPNAEIGFLTQTSEKLFRVVLEMQPRDTSTGEGGVVTREETVKALLEEMLEKLMDEFNIAELMAKVEERTPYVVVAFQECERMNILTSEIKRSLKELELGLK
;
A
#
# COMPACT_ATOMS: atom_id res chain seq x y z
N GLN A 1 8.06 -24.79 2.23
CA GLN A 1 7.45 -23.55 1.72
C GLN A 1 6.39 -23.07 2.70
N ASN A 2 6.00 -21.79 2.63
CA ASN A 2 4.93 -21.16 3.43
C ASN A 2 5.09 -21.33 4.95
N ILE A 3 6.31 -21.23 5.46
CA ILE A 3 6.58 -21.53 6.88
C ILE A 3 5.93 -20.54 7.86
N HIS A 4 5.57 -19.34 7.38
CA HIS A 4 4.82 -18.34 8.13
C HIS A 4 3.40 -18.82 8.50
N LEU A 5 2.86 -19.86 7.86
CA LEU A 5 1.56 -20.42 8.21
C LEU A 5 1.62 -21.46 9.35
N VAL A 6 2.82 -21.88 9.77
CA VAL A 6 3.03 -22.98 10.73
C VAL A 6 3.79 -22.53 11.97
N ALA A 7 3.36 -21.43 12.58
CA ALA A 7 4.02 -20.78 13.73
C ALA A 7 4.43 -21.74 14.86
N LYS A 8 3.55 -22.67 15.23
CA LYS A 8 3.81 -23.65 16.32
C LYS A 8 4.97 -24.60 16.04
N TRP A 9 5.30 -24.83 14.77
CA TRP A 9 6.35 -25.76 14.35
C TRP A 9 7.73 -25.08 14.26
N LEU A 10 7.78 -23.75 14.13
CA LEU A 10 9.02 -23.04 13.83
C LEU A 10 10.10 -23.20 14.90
N SER A 11 9.74 -23.27 16.18
CA SER A 11 10.70 -23.53 17.27
C SER A 11 11.31 -24.93 17.22
N SER A 12 10.56 -25.91 16.71
CA SER A 12 11.07 -27.27 16.49
C SER A 12 11.96 -27.34 15.25
N LEU A 13 11.62 -26.57 14.22
CA LEU A 13 12.45 -26.41 13.03
C LEU A 13 13.80 -25.77 13.38
N GLU A 14 13.80 -24.68 14.16
CA GLU A 14 15.02 -23.98 14.58
C GLU A 14 16.01 -24.93 15.27
N LYS A 15 15.55 -25.68 16.28
CA LYS A 15 16.37 -26.66 17.00
C LYS A 15 16.95 -27.75 16.09
N LYS A 16 16.17 -28.19 15.09
CA LYS A 16 16.64 -29.19 14.12
C LYS A 16 17.68 -28.61 13.16
N LEU A 17 17.48 -27.37 12.71
CA LEU A 17 18.45 -26.67 11.86
C LEU A 17 19.77 -26.47 12.60
N GLU A 18 19.72 -26.08 13.87
CA GLU A 18 20.90 -25.95 14.72
C GLU A 18 21.61 -27.31 14.93
N GLN A 19 20.86 -28.35 15.30
CA GLN A 19 21.43 -29.69 15.51
C GLN A 19 22.10 -30.27 14.26
N HIS A 20 21.57 -29.97 13.08
CA HIS A 20 22.06 -30.50 11.81
C HIS A 20 22.91 -29.48 11.03
N SER A 21 23.23 -28.32 11.59
CA SER A 21 24.16 -27.37 10.97
C SER A 21 25.60 -27.90 11.03
N GLU A 22 25.94 -28.61 12.10
CA GLU A 22 27.24 -29.24 12.31
C GLU A 22 27.21 -30.73 11.91
N GLY A 23 28.24 -31.18 11.18
CA GLY A 23 28.40 -32.60 10.82
C GLY A 23 27.50 -33.13 9.71
N SER A 24 26.68 -32.27 9.07
CA SER A 24 25.91 -32.62 7.88
C SER A 24 26.78 -32.74 6.62
N HIS A 25 26.24 -33.40 5.58
CA HIS A 25 26.89 -33.53 4.27
C HIS A 25 27.20 -32.16 3.66
N GLN A 26 28.33 -32.02 2.95
CA GLN A 26 28.78 -30.73 2.38
C GLN A 26 27.78 -30.12 1.37
N ASP A 27 27.02 -30.96 0.68
CA ASP A 27 25.97 -30.54 -0.27
C ASP A 27 24.58 -30.41 0.36
N PHE A 28 24.44 -30.62 1.67
CA PHE A 28 23.15 -30.46 2.34
C PHE A 28 22.71 -28.99 2.31
N ARG A 29 21.53 -28.73 1.78
CA ARG A 29 20.92 -27.40 1.72
C ARG A 29 19.46 -27.49 2.16
N VAL A 30 19.02 -26.50 2.93
CA VAL A 30 17.61 -26.34 3.31
C VAL A 30 17.10 -25.04 2.72
N PHE A 31 16.08 -25.14 1.88
CA PHE A 31 15.42 -23.99 1.27
C PHE A 31 14.08 -23.75 1.96
N ILE A 32 13.91 -22.53 2.47
CA ILE A 32 12.73 -22.10 3.22
C ILE A 32 12.11 -20.92 2.48
N SER A 33 10.78 -20.92 2.35
CA SER A 33 10.04 -19.77 1.84
C SER A 33 9.01 -19.31 2.87
N ALA A 34 8.93 -18.00 3.06
CA ALA A 34 8.00 -17.33 3.95
C ALA A 34 7.61 -15.97 3.37
N GLU A 35 6.40 -15.50 3.69
CA GLU A 35 6.05 -14.10 3.50
C GLU A 35 6.62 -13.27 4.68
N PRO A 36 7.04 -12.02 4.43
CA PRO A 36 7.47 -11.14 5.50
C PRO A 36 6.29 -10.81 6.43
N ALA A 37 6.59 -10.64 7.72
CA ALA A 37 5.57 -10.20 8.67
C ALA A 37 5.12 -8.76 8.35
N PRO A 38 3.81 -8.44 8.53
CA PRO A 38 3.29 -7.11 8.24
C PRO A 38 3.83 -6.03 9.20
N SER A 39 4.28 -6.42 10.39
CA SER A 39 4.95 -5.54 11.36
C SER A 39 6.06 -6.29 12.12
N PRO A 40 7.03 -5.58 12.71
CA PRO A 40 8.03 -6.21 13.59
C PRO A 40 7.41 -7.00 14.74
N ASP A 41 6.34 -6.49 15.36
CA ASP A 41 5.67 -7.14 16.50
C ASP A 41 4.90 -8.42 16.12
N SER A 42 4.54 -8.56 14.84
CA SER A 42 3.85 -9.74 14.32
C SER A 42 4.82 -10.78 13.73
N HIS A 43 6.13 -10.58 13.89
CA HIS A 43 7.12 -11.47 13.34
C HIS A 43 7.16 -12.81 14.09
N ILE A 44 6.85 -13.88 13.36
CA ILE A 44 6.72 -15.24 13.93
C ILE A 44 7.92 -16.14 13.63
N ILE A 45 8.81 -15.76 12.71
CA ILE A 45 9.98 -16.57 12.37
C ILE A 45 11.02 -16.40 13.48
N PRO A 46 11.49 -17.49 14.11
CA PRO A 46 12.50 -17.41 15.15
C PRO A 46 13.77 -16.71 14.67
N GLN A 47 14.32 -15.88 15.55
CA GLN A 47 15.50 -15.08 15.27
C GLN A 47 16.71 -15.94 14.87
N GLY A 48 16.91 -17.11 15.47
CA GLY A 48 18.04 -17.99 15.13
C GLY A 48 17.93 -18.56 13.71
N ILE A 49 16.72 -18.82 13.20
CA ILE A 49 16.52 -19.19 11.79
C ILE A 49 16.90 -18.01 10.89
N LEU A 50 16.50 -16.80 11.24
CA LEU A 50 16.87 -15.62 10.47
C LEU A 50 18.38 -15.43 10.53
N GLU A 51 18.99 -15.21 11.68
CA GLU A 51 20.42 -14.91 11.82
C GLU A 51 21.32 -15.91 11.09
N ASN A 52 21.04 -17.21 11.20
CA ASN A 52 21.86 -18.28 10.61
C ASN A 52 21.48 -18.68 9.17
N SER A 53 20.60 -17.93 8.51
CA SER A 53 20.23 -18.17 7.11
C SER A 53 20.72 -17.08 6.15
N ILE A 54 20.92 -17.47 4.90
CA ILE A 54 21.04 -16.55 3.77
C ILE A 54 19.62 -16.11 3.40
N LYS A 55 19.34 -14.81 3.54
CA LYS A 55 18.04 -14.24 3.17
C LYS A 55 18.09 -13.79 1.73
N ILE A 56 17.15 -14.27 0.93
CA ILE A 56 16.91 -13.81 -0.44
C ILE A 56 15.50 -13.26 -0.47
N THR A 57 15.36 -11.97 -0.72
CA THR A 57 14.07 -11.32 -0.91
C THR A 57 13.72 -11.35 -2.39
N ASN A 58 12.52 -11.84 -2.70
CA ASN A 58 11.94 -11.74 -4.04
C ASN A 58 10.84 -10.68 -3.97
N GLU A 59 11.19 -9.44 -4.28
CA GLU A 59 10.24 -8.35 -4.36
C GLU A 59 9.74 -8.23 -5.80
N ALA A 60 8.44 -7.99 -5.97
CA ALA A 60 7.92 -7.67 -7.30
C ALA A 60 8.62 -6.39 -7.80
N PRO A 61 9.03 -6.34 -9.09
CA PRO A 61 9.62 -5.13 -9.62
C PRO A 61 8.61 -3.99 -9.51
N THR A 62 9.10 -2.80 -9.17
CA THR A 62 8.27 -1.62 -8.90
C THR A 62 8.32 -0.65 -10.07
N GLY A 63 7.31 0.22 -10.16
CA GLY A 63 7.18 1.20 -11.24
C GLY A 63 6.33 0.73 -12.42
N MET A 64 5.93 1.70 -13.25
CA MET A 64 4.98 1.48 -14.34
C MET A 64 5.56 0.56 -15.40
N HIS A 65 6.83 0.77 -15.77
CA HIS A 65 7.52 0.00 -16.80
C HIS A 65 7.46 -1.50 -16.51
N ALA A 66 8.02 -1.93 -15.38
CA ALA A 66 8.06 -3.35 -15.05
C ALA A 66 6.68 -3.97 -14.80
N ASN A 67 5.74 -3.24 -14.19
CA ASN A 67 4.39 -3.76 -13.97
C ASN A 67 3.59 -3.89 -15.26
N LEU A 68 3.82 -3.02 -16.25
CA LEU A 68 3.14 -3.08 -17.54
C LEU A 68 3.65 -4.27 -18.37
N HIS A 69 4.96 -4.52 -18.39
CA HIS A 69 5.52 -5.77 -18.95
C HIS A 69 4.92 -6.99 -18.25
N LYS A 70 4.94 -7.01 -16.92
CA LYS A 70 4.40 -8.10 -16.12
C LYS A 70 2.90 -8.34 -16.36
N ALA A 71 2.13 -7.28 -16.61
CA ALA A 71 0.72 -7.39 -16.96
C ALA A 71 0.55 -8.09 -18.32
N LEU A 72 1.34 -7.68 -19.32
CA LEU A 72 1.33 -8.28 -20.66
C LEU A 72 1.85 -9.74 -20.68
N ASP A 73 2.81 -10.09 -19.83
CA ASP A 73 3.37 -11.44 -19.73
C ASP A 73 2.34 -12.53 -19.34
N ASN A 74 1.13 -12.12 -18.93
CA ASN A 74 0.02 -13.04 -18.69
C ASN A 74 -0.69 -13.47 -19.98
N PHE A 75 -0.29 -12.90 -21.12
CA PHE A 75 -0.86 -13.13 -22.43
C PHE A 75 0.23 -13.53 -23.41
N ASN A 76 -0.16 -13.98 -24.60
CA ASN A 76 0.73 -14.40 -25.66
C ASN A 76 0.15 -14.01 -27.03
N GLN A 77 0.89 -14.30 -28.11
CA GLN A 77 0.43 -13.98 -29.47
C GLN A 77 -0.94 -14.60 -29.78
N ASP A 78 -1.16 -15.85 -29.40
CA ASP A 78 -2.44 -16.54 -29.62
C ASP A 78 -3.60 -15.82 -28.92
N THR A 79 -3.36 -15.26 -27.74
CA THR A 79 -4.36 -14.45 -27.02
C THR A 79 -4.67 -13.17 -27.78
N LEU A 80 -3.65 -12.48 -28.30
CA LEU A 80 -3.85 -11.24 -29.06
C LEU A 80 -4.63 -11.46 -30.37
N GLU A 81 -4.51 -12.65 -30.96
CA GLU A 81 -5.14 -13.05 -32.23
C GLU A 81 -6.44 -13.84 -32.04
N MET A 82 -6.91 -14.04 -30.80
CA MET A 82 -8.07 -14.89 -30.53
C MET A 82 -9.40 -14.27 -30.99
N CYS A 83 -9.47 -12.93 -31.07
CA CYS A 83 -10.69 -12.19 -31.37
C CYS A 83 -10.76 -11.79 -32.85
N THR A 84 -11.92 -11.96 -33.46
CA THR A 84 -12.20 -11.55 -34.85
C THR A 84 -12.07 -10.04 -35.04
N ARG A 85 -12.27 -9.27 -33.97
CA ARG A 85 -12.15 -7.80 -33.90
C ARG A 85 -10.83 -7.41 -33.26
N GLU A 86 -9.73 -7.80 -33.92
CA GLU A 86 -8.38 -7.67 -33.37
C GLU A 86 -8.03 -6.25 -32.91
N ASN A 87 -8.38 -5.24 -33.70
CA ASN A 87 -8.00 -3.86 -33.39
C ASN A 87 -8.63 -3.38 -32.08
N GLU A 88 -9.93 -3.61 -31.91
CA GLU A 88 -10.66 -3.26 -30.69
C GLU A 88 -10.20 -4.10 -29.50
N PHE A 89 -10.02 -5.41 -29.71
CA PHE A 89 -9.60 -6.33 -28.65
C PHE A 89 -8.21 -5.96 -28.11
N LYS A 90 -7.21 -5.82 -29.00
CA LYS A 90 -5.84 -5.52 -28.59
C LYS A 90 -5.71 -4.12 -27.96
N SER A 91 -6.44 -3.13 -28.48
CA SER A 91 -6.49 -1.77 -27.92
C SER A 91 -7.03 -1.76 -26.48
N ILE A 92 -8.15 -2.45 -26.23
CA ILE A 92 -8.75 -2.51 -24.89
C ILE A 92 -7.92 -3.41 -23.96
N LEU A 93 -7.33 -4.49 -24.46
CA LEU A 93 -6.43 -5.36 -23.69
C LEU A 93 -5.21 -4.57 -23.20
N PHE A 94 -4.57 -3.78 -24.06
CA PHE A 94 -3.43 -2.96 -23.66
C PHE A 94 -3.85 -1.90 -22.63
N ALA A 95 -4.99 -1.23 -22.84
CA ALA A 95 -5.55 -0.28 -21.87
C ALA A 95 -5.86 -0.95 -20.51
N LEU A 96 -6.32 -2.20 -20.50
CA LEU A 96 -6.52 -3.00 -19.29
C LEU A 96 -5.21 -3.38 -18.60
N CYS A 97 -4.16 -3.70 -19.36
CA CYS A 97 -2.83 -3.95 -18.79
C CYS A 97 -2.27 -2.69 -18.12
N TYR A 98 -2.44 -1.54 -18.78
CA TYR A 98 -2.08 -0.24 -18.22
C TYR A 98 -2.88 0.08 -16.95
N PHE A 99 -4.20 -0.09 -17.02
CA PHE A 99 -5.09 0.07 -15.87
C PHE A 99 -4.66 -0.83 -14.70
N HIS A 100 -4.35 -2.11 -14.95
CA HIS A 100 -3.89 -3.04 -13.94
C HIS A 100 -2.59 -2.57 -13.28
N ALA A 101 -1.61 -2.11 -14.07
CA ALA A 101 -0.38 -1.55 -13.56
C ALA A 101 -0.63 -0.28 -12.71
N VAL A 102 -1.53 0.60 -13.15
CA VAL A 102 -1.92 1.81 -12.41
C VAL A 102 -2.52 1.45 -11.05
N VAL A 103 -3.53 0.58 -10.99
CA VAL A 103 -4.21 0.27 -9.73
C VAL A 103 -3.29 -0.46 -8.75
N ALA A 104 -2.39 -1.30 -9.25
CA ALA A 104 -1.42 -2.01 -8.43
C ALA A 104 -0.36 -1.07 -7.83
N GLU A 105 0.19 -0.15 -8.63
CA GLU A 105 1.24 0.77 -8.19
C GLU A 105 0.70 1.96 -7.38
N ARG A 106 -0.56 2.39 -7.59
CA ARG A 106 -1.14 3.52 -6.84
C ARG A 106 -1.09 3.35 -5.33
N ARG A 107 -1.04 2.11 -4.82
CA ARG A 107 -0.89 1.82 -3.38
C ARG A 107 0.32 2.50 -2.74
N LYS A 108 1.38 2.80 -3.51
CA LYS A 108 2.59 3.45 -3.00
C LYS A 108 2.38 4.90 -2.57
N PHE A 109 1.32 5.55 -3.04
CA PHE A 109 0.99 6.94 -2.70
C PHE A 109 0.07 7.07 -1.47
N GLY A 110 -0.11 5.99 -0.70
CA GLY A 110 -0.96 5.98 0.49
C GLY A 110 -2.38 6.48 0.19
N PRO A 111 -3.01 7.29 1.07
CA PRO A 111 -4.36 7.82 0.88
C PRO A 111 -4.57 8.66 -0.39
N GLN A 112 -3.51 9.23 -0.98
CA GLN A 112 -3.63 9.92 -2.27
C GLN A 112 -3.80 8.95 -3.45
N GLY A 113 -3.29 7.73 -3.28
CA GLY A 113 -3.46 6.63 -4.22
C GLY A 113 -4.78 5.90 -4.00
N TRP A 114 -4.93 5.32 -2.81
CA TRP A 114 -6.10 4.57 -2.33
C TRP A 114 -6.35 4.84 -0.84
N ASN A 115 -7.60 5.01 -0.43
CA ASN A 115 -7.94 5.16 0.99
C ASN A 115 -7.66 3.88 1.79
N ARG A 116 -7.78 2.70 1.14
CA ARG A 116 -7.47 1.39 1.72
C ARG A 116 -6.60 0.55 0.79
N SER A 117 -5.88 -0.42 1.36
CA SER A 117 -5.10 -1.37 0.57
C SER A 117 -5.99 -2.50 0.05
N TYR A 118 -6.09 -2.63 -1.28
CA TYR A 118 -6.87 -3.68 -1.93
C TYR A 118 -5.96 -4.75 -2.56
N PRO A 119 -6.33 -6.04 -2.47
CA PRO A 119 -5.52 -7.15 -2.97
C PRO A 119 -5.77 -7.43 -4.47
N PHE A 120 -5.59 -6.42 -5.32
CA PHE A 120 -5.68 -6.61 -6.78
C PHE A 120 -4.64 -7.65 -7.24
N ASN A 121 -5.07 -8.57 -8.08
CA ASN A 121 -4.25 -9.70 -8.51
C ASN A 121 -4.38 -9.94 -10.03
N THR A 122 -3.47 -10.75 -10.56
CA THR A 122 -3.41 -11.12 -11.98
C THR A 122 -4.66 -11.84 -12.48
N GLY A 123 -5.39 -12.53 -11.61
CA GLY A 123 -6.67 -13.14 -11.93
C GLY A 123 -7.71 -12.10 -12.35
N ASP A 124 -7.74 -10.94 -11.69
CA ASP A 124 -8.67 -9.85 -12.05
C ASP A 124 -8.42 -9.38 -13.49
N LEU A 125 -7.15 -9.27 -13.91
CA LEU A 125 -6.75 -8.90 -15.26
C LEU A 125 -7.10 -9.98 -16.29
N THR A 126 -6.67 -11.23 -16.06
CA THR A 126 -6.87 -12.33 -17.03
C THR A 126 -8.35 -12.66 -17.23
N ILE A 127 -9.16 -12.63 -16.17
CA ILE A 127 -10.62 -12.80 -16.28
C ILE A 127 -11.24 -11.61 -17.03
N SER A 128 -10.79 -10.38 -16.79
CA SER A 128 -11.29 -9.20 -17.52
C SER A 128 -11.04 -9.32 -19.03
N VAL A 129 -9.87 -9.82 -19.45
CA VAL A 129 -9.56 -10.05 -20.87
C VAL A 129 -10.42 -11.17 -21.48
N ASN A 130 -10.71 -12.24 -20.73
CA ASN A 130 -11.64 -13.27 -21.19
C ASN A 130 -13.08 -12.73 -21.34
N VAL A 131 -13.52 -11.87 -20.42
CA VAL A 131 -14.82 -11.19 -20.52
C VAL A 131 -14.85 -10.25 -21.72
N LEU A 132 -13.77 -9.49 -21.96
CA LEU A 132 -13.62 -8.64 -23.13
C LEU A 132 -13.83 -9.44 -24.43
N TYR A 133 -13.12 -10.57 -24.58
CA TYR A 133 -13.26 -11.45 -25.74
C TYR A 133 -14.72 -11.88 -25.95
N ASN A 134 -15.35 -12.43 -24.92
CA ASN A 134 -16.72 -12.92 -25.02
C ASN A 134 -17.72 -11.82 -25.43
N TYR A 135 -17.57 -10.61 -24.89
CA TYR A 135 -18.46 -9.49 -25.23
C TYR A 135 -18.23 -8.96 -26.64
N LEU A 136 -16.98 -8.92 -27.12
CA LEU A 136 -16.68 -8.49 -28.48
C LEU A 136 -17.15 -9.49 -29.55
N GLU A 137 -17.07 -10.79 -29.27
CA GLU A 137 -17.59 -11.83 -30.18
C GLU A 137 -19.13 -11.89 -30.20
N ALA A 138 -19.78 -11.62 -29.06
CA ALA A 138 -21.23 -11.66 -28.96
C ALA A 138 -21.93 -10.39 -29.50
N SER A 139 -21.19 -9.28 -29.67
CA SER A 139 -21.77 -7.96 -29.93
C SER A 139 -21.28 -7.35 -31.24
N SER A 140 -22.20 -6.79 -32.04
CA SER A 140 -21.86 -6.10 -33.30
C SER A 140 -21.15 -4.76 -33.11
N LYS A 141 -21.21 -4.18 -31.92
CA LYS A 141 -20.53 -2.93 -31.52
C LYS A 141 -19.80 -3.17 -30.20
N VAL A 142 -18.78 -2.38 -29.91
CA VAL A 142 -18.10 -2.45 -28.59
C VAL A 142 -19.07 -1.93 -27.51
N PRO A 143 -19.43 -2.74 -26.50
CA PRO A 143 -20.32 -2.32 -25.42
C PRO A 143 -19.50 -1.65 -24.30
N TYR A 144 -19.01 -0.43 -24.53
CA TYR A 144 -18.10 0.28 -23.61
C TYR A 144 -18.66 0.44 -22.19
N ASP A 145 -19.95 0.74 -22.04
CA ASP A 145 -20.57 0.90 -20.71
C ASP A 145 -20.59 -0.42 -19.93
N ASP A 146 -20.95 -1.52 -20.60
CA ASP A 146 -21.00 -2.84 -19.98
C ASP A 146 -19.59 -3.31 -19.59
N LEU A 147 -18.60 -3.12 -20.48
CA LEU A 147 -17.20 -3.47 -20.19
C LEU A 147 -16.68 -2.68 -18.98
N ARG A 148 -16.88 -1.36 -18.95
CA ARG A 148 -16.49 -0.52 -17.82
C ARG A 148 -17.17 -0.94 -16.52
N TYR A 149 -18.46 -1.29 -16.57
CA TYR A 149 -19.19 -1.80 -15.42
C TYR A 149 -18.61 -3.14 -14.95
N LEU A 150 -18.40 -4.11 -15.83
CA LEU A 150 -17.86 -5.42 -15.47
C LEU A 150 -16.46 -5.31 -14.86
N PHE A 151 -15.57 -4.52 -15.46
CA PHE A 151 -14.21 -4.34 -14.95
C PHE A 151 -14.20 -3.55 -13.64
N GLY A 152 -14.93 -2.44 -13.59
CA GLY A 152 -14.87 -1.49 -12.49
C GLY A 152 -15.69 -1.86 -11.28
N GLU A 153 -16.88 -2.44 -11.48
CA GLU A 153 -17.83 -2.75 -10.40
C GLU A 153 -17.75 -4.20 -9.94
N ILE A 154 -17.43 -5.13 -10.85
CA ILE A 154 -17.42 -6.57 -10.55
C ILE A 154 -15.99 -7.08 -10.34
N MET A 155 -15.11 -6.96 -11.34
CA MET A 155 -13.77 -7.57 -11.27
C MET A 155 -12.88 -6.86 -10.24
N TYR A 156 -12.58 -5.59 -10.47
CA TYR A 156 -11.77 -4.80 -9.53
C TYR A 156 -12.62 -4.25 -8.40
N GLY A 157 -13.85 -3.79 -8.69
CA GLY A 157 -14.79 -3.26 -7.71
C GLY A 157 -15.21 -4.26 -6.63
N GLY A 158 -15.15 -5.56 -6.90
CA GLY A 158 -15.39 -6.60 -5.90
C GLY A 158 -14.43 -6.56 -4.71
N HIS A 159 -13.23 -6.00 -4.89
CA HIS A 159 -12.25 -5.81 -3.81
C HIS A 159 -12.43 -4.49 -3.06
N ILE A 160 -13.07 -3.49 -3.70
CA ILE A 160 -13.09 -2.11 -3.22
C ILE A 160 -14.25 -1.90 -2.26
N THR A 161 -13.92 -1.58 -1.01
CA THR A 161 -14.91 -1.37 0.06
C THR A 161 -15.25 0.10 0.30
N ASP A 162 -14.43 1.04 -0.17
CA ASP A 162 -14.63 2.48 0.01
C ASP A 162 -15.27 3.11 -1.22
N ASP A 163 -16.31 3.92 -1.04
CA ASP A 163 -17.08 4.51 -2.14
C ASP A 163 -16.27 5.52 -2.97
N TRP A 164 -15.31 6.23 -2.36
CA TRP A 164 -14.45 7.17 -3.08
C TRP A 164 -13.42 6.44 -3.92
N ASP A 165 -12.83 5.37 -3.38
CA ASP A 165 -11.96 4.48 -4.14
C ASP A 165 -12.72 3.80 -5.28
N ARG A 166 -13.99 3.41 -5.06
CA ARG A 166 -14.82 2.80 -6.11
C ARG A 166 -15.09 3.78 -7.24
N ARG A 167 -15.40 5.03 -6.90
CA ARG A 167 -15.52 6.12 -7.88
C ARG A 167 -14.22 6.34 -8.64
N LEU A 168 -13.06 6.34 -7.96
CA LEU A 168 -11.76 6.48 -8.60
C LEU A 168 -11.49 5.37 -9.62
N CYS A 169 -11.73 4.11 -9.24
CA CYS A 169 -11.60 2.95 -10.12
C CYS A 169 -12.46 3.09 -11.38
N LYS A 170 -13.72 3.51 -11.21
CA LYS A 170 -14.65 3.76 -12.31
C LYS A 170 -14.15 4.87 -13.24
N THR A 171 -13.69 5.99 -12.69
CA THR A 171 -13.16 7.12 -13.47
C THR A 171 -11.99 6.70 -14.36
N TYR A 172 -11.09 5.83 -13.87
CA TYR A 172 -10.01 5.31 -14.72
C TYR A 172 -10.52 4.58 -15.95
N LEU A 173 -11.51 3.71 -15.76
CA LEU A 173 -12.06 2.93 -16.86
C LEU A 173 -12.86 3.82 -17.81
N GLU A 174 -13.50 4.87 -17.32
CA GLU A 174 -14.14 5.90 -18.15
C GLU A 174 -13.14 6.66 -19.02
N GLU A 175 -11.95 6.96 -18.49
CA GLU A 175 -10.91 7.67 -19.23
C GLU A 175 -10.13 6.77 -20.21
N PHE A 176 -9.89 5.51 -19.86
CA PHE A 176 -9.08 4.60 -20.66
C PHE A 176 -9.89 3.79 -21.69
N ILE A 177 -11.15 3.46 -21.40
CA ILE A 177 -11.99 2.59 -22.23
C ILE A 177 -13.19 3.38 -22.73
N LYS A 178 -12.99 4.11 -23.83
CA LYS A 178 -13.99 4.99 -24.44
C LYS A 178 -13.93 4.93 -25.97
N PRO A 179 -15.03 5.24 -26.68
CA PRO A 179 -15.11 5.14 -28.14
C PRO A 179 -13.95 5.81 -28.90
N GLU A 180 -13.49 6.95 -28.39
CA GLU A 180 -12.44 7.79 -28.96
C GLU A 180 -11.07 7.07 -28.97
N MET A 181 -10.90 5.98 -28.22
CA MET A 181 -9.64 5.24 -28.19
C MET A 181 -9.26 4.63 -29.54
N LEU A 182 -10.24 4.36 -30.39
CA LEU A 182 -10.03 3.79 -31.73
C LEU A 182 -9.74 4.85 -32.80
N GLU A 183 -9.84 6.14 -32.45
CA GLU A 183 -9.58 7.26 -33.35
C GLU A 183 -8.08 7.64 -33.40
N GLY A 184 -7.25 7.01 -32.54
CA GLY A 184 -5.79 7.12 -32.58
C GLY A 184 -5.18 8.28 -31.79
N GLU A 185 -6.00 9.02 -31.02
CA GLU A 185 -5.56 10.22 -30.28
C GLU A 185 -5.54 10.03 -28.75
N LEU A 186 -5.87 8.84 -28.24
CA LEU A 186 -5.95 8.61 -26.80
C LEU A 186 -4.55 8.52 -26.17
N LEU A 187 -4.33 9.34 -25.16
CA LEU A 187 -3.17 9.26 -24.27
C LEU A 187 -3.57 8.53 -22.98
N LEU A 188 -2.86 7.45 -22.63
CA LEU A 188 -3.03 6.76 -21.35
C LEU A 188 -2.39 7.54 -20.20
N ALA A 189 -1.33 8.28 -20.51
CA ALA A 189 -0.72 9.29 -19.64
C ALA A 189 -0.08 10.39 -20.50
N PRO A 190 0.25 11.56 -19.92
CA PRO A 190 1.01 12.59 -20.62
C PRO A 190 2.29 12.02 -21.24
N GLY A 191 2.38 12.07 -22.59
CA GLY A 191 3.52 11.53 -23.33
C GLY A 191 3.49 10.02 -23.60
N PHE A 192 2.39 9.32 -23.25
CA PHE A 192 2.23 7.90 -23.52
C PHE A 192 0.92 7.62 -24.27
N PRO A 193 0.94 7.58 -25.62
CA PRO A 193 -0.22 7.25 -26.41
C PRO A 193 -0.64 5.78 -26.26
N LEU A 194 -1.89 5.49 -26.60
CA LEU A 194 -2.31 4.11 -26.80
C LEU A 194 -1.61 3.56 -28.06
N PRO A 195 -0.92 2.41 -27.99
CA PRO A 195 -0.29 1.81 -29.16
C PRO A 195 -1.31 1.34 -30.18
N GLY A 196 -0.92 1.34 -31.45
CA GLY A 196 -1.69 0.70 -32.52
C GLY A 196 -1.72 -0.83 -32.39
N ASN A 197 -2.35 -1.48 -33.36
CA ASN A 197 -2.35 -2.94 -33.47
C ASN A 197 -0.95 -3.43 -33.88
N VAL A 198 -0.26 -4.08 -32.93
CA VAL A 198 1.04 -4.71 -33.12
C VAL A 198 1.02 -6.14 -32.56
N ASP A 199 2.08 -6.89 -32.79
CA ASP A 199 2.27 -8.22 -32.22
C ASP A 199 2.73 -8.13 -30.75
N TYR A 200 2.76 -9.28 -30.06
CA TYR A 200 3.13 -9.39 -28.66
C TYR A 200 4.50 -8.75 -28.37
N ASN A 201 5.50 -9.06 -29.18
CA ASN A 201 6.83 -8.46 -29.03
C ASN A 201 6.82 -6.96 -29.34
N GLY A 202 6.01 -6.53 -30.31
CA GLY A 202 5.80 -5.12 -30.62
C GLY A 202 5.23 -4.33 -29.45
N TYR A 203 4.34 -4.90 -28.65
CA TYR A 203 3.85 -4.23 -27.44
C TYR A 203 4.93 -4.06 -26.37
N HIS A 204 5.78 -5.07 -26.15
CA HIS A 204 6.90 -4.93 -25.23
C HIS A 204 7.91 -3.88 -25.72
N GLN A 205 8.27 -3.92 -27.01
CA GLN A 205 9.16 -2.92 -27.59
C GLN A 205 8.57 -1.51 -27.51
N TYR A 206 7.26 -1.37 -27.72
CA TYR A 206 6.57 -0.09 -27.57
C TYR A 206 6.68 0.46 -26.14
N ILE A 207 6.58 -0.39 -25.12
CA ILE A 207 6.75 0.04 -23.73
C ILE A 207 8.17 0.52 -23.48
N ASP A 208 9.17 -0.23 -23.97
CA ASP A 208 10.58 0.14 -23.81
C ASP A 208 10.92 1.47 -24.50
N ASP A 209 10.32 1.75 -25.66
CA ASP A 209 10.65 2.93 -26.47
C ASP A 209 9.79 4.16 -26.11
N ALA A 210 8.51 3.98 -25.81
CA ALA A 210 7.53 5.06 -25.72
C ALA A 210 7.14 5.44 -24.28
N LEU A 211 7.32 4.54 -23.30
CA LEU A 211 6.93 4.85 -21.92
C LEU A 211 7.84 5.95 -21.35
N PRO A 212 7.29 7.09 -20.90
CA PRO A 212 8.11 8.15 -20.34
C PRO A 212 8.69 7.73 -18.99
N PRO A 213 9.71 8.46 -18.50
CA PRO A 213 10.28 8.22 -17.18
C PRO A 213 9.19 8.20 -16.09
N GLU A 214 9.41 7.31 -15.13
CA GLU A 214 8.53 7.11 -13.98
C GLU A 214 8.16 8.47 -13.34
N SER A 215 6.86 8.76 -13.27
CA SER A 215 6.35 9.97 -12.64
C SER A 215 4.91 9.76 -12.15
N PRO A 216 4.42 10.57 -11.19
CA PRO A 216 3.03 10.49 -10.73
C PRO A 216 1.99 10.60 -11.85
N TYR A 217 2.32 11.28 -12.95
CA TYR A 217 1.45 11.43 -14.11
C TYR A 217 1.06 10.10 -14.75
N LEU A 218 1.95 9.09 -14.75
CA LEU A 218 1.63 7.75 -15.24
C LEU A 218 0.46 7.13 -14.47
N TYR A 219 0.31 7.51 -13.21
CA TYR A 219 -0.77 7.05 -12.34
C TYR A 219 -1.95 8.02 -12.30
N GLY A 220 -2.02 9.06 -13.13
CA GLY A 220 -3.05 10.09 -13.05
C GLY A 220 -2.98 10.93 -11.76
N LEU A 221 -1.78 11.09 -11.18
CA LEU A 221 -1.53 11.92 -10.00
C LEU A 221 -0.76 13.19 -10.37
N HIS A 222 -0.92 14.22 -9.54
CA HIS A 222 -0.10 15.42 -9.60
C HIS A 222 1.34 15.11 -9.13
N PRO A 223 2.38 15.75 -9.70
CA PRO A 223 3.79 15.54 -9.30
C PRO A 223 4.06 15.66 -7.80
N ASN A 224 3.32 16.51 -7.09
CA ASN A 224 3.44 16.65 -5.63
C ASN A 224 3.18 15.35 -4.85
N ALA A 225 2.50 14.36 -5.43
CA ALA A 225 2.33 13.04 -4.80
C ALA A 225 3.69 12.33 -4.59
N GLU A 226 4.66 12.59 -5.46
CA GLU A 226 6.02 12.06 -5.31
C GLU A 226 6.72 12.60 -4.06
N ILE A 227 6.52 13.88 -3.73
CA ILE A 227 7.12 14.50 -2.55
C ILE A 227 6.69 13.75 -1.28
N GLY A 228 5.39 13.46 -1.15
CA GLY A 228 4.86 12.73 0.00
C GLY A 228 5.41 11.31 0.08
N PHE A 229 5.43 10.59 -1.05
CA PHE A 229 6.00 9.25 -1.15
C PHE A 229 7.48 9.20 -0.76
N LEU A 230 8.30 10.09 -1.32
CA LEU A 230 9.74 10.16 -1.02
C LEU A 230 10.01 10.58 0.42
N THR A 231 9.20 11.49 0.98
CA THR A 231 9.31 11.90 2.38
C THR A 231 9.06 10.72 3.30
N GLN A 232 7.95 9.99 3.13
CA GLN A 232 7.63 8.83 3.96
C GLN A 232 8.66 7.70 3.82
N THR A 233 9.15 7.47 2.60
CA THR A 233 10.22 6.48 2.36
C THR A 233 11.50 6.87 3.09
N SER A 234 11.86 8.17 3.05
CA SER A 234 13.02 8.70 3.76
C SER A 234 12.86 8.61 5.28
N GLU A 235 11.69 8.95 5.83
CA GLU A 235 11.40 8.79 7.26
C GLU A 235 11.51 7.33 7.72
N LYS A 236 11.01 6.39 6.92
CA LYS A 236 11.15 4.95 7.20
C LYS A 236 12.63 4.53 7.20
N LEU A 237 13.40 5.00 6.22
CA LEU A 237 14.84 4.74 6.15
C LEU A 237 15.56 5.29 7.40
N PHE A 238 15.30 6.55 7.77
CA PHE A 238 15.91 7.16 8.96
C PHE A 238 15.53 6.42 10.24
N ARG A 239 14.27 5.98 10.37
CA ARG A 239 13.83 5.18 11.52
C ARG A 239 14.61 3.87 11.63
N VAL A 240 14.75 3.14 10.52
CA VAL A 240 15.52 1.88 10.48
C VAL A 240 16.99 2.15 10.82
N VAL A 241 17.58 3.23 10.31
CA VAL A 241 18.96 3.63 10.66
C VAL A 241 19.10 3.92 12.16
N LEU A 242 18.15 4.64 12.76
CA LEU A 242 18.14 4.93 14.19
C LEU A 242 17.98 3.66 15.04
N GLU A 243 17.16 2.70 14.60
CA GLU A 243 16.99 1.41 15.26
C GLU A 243 18.27 0.54 15.23
N MET A 244 19.09 0.69 14.18
CA MET A 244 20.38 0.01 14.07
C MET A 244 21.51 0.67 14.87
N GLN A 245 21.32 1.88 15.41
CA GLN A 245 22.35 2.54 16.20
C GLN A 245 22.58 1.80 17.53
N PRO A 246 23.84 1.54 17.91
CA PRO A 246 24.15 0.92 19.19
C PRO A 246 23.66 1.82 20.33
N ARG A 247 22.80 1.27 21.19
CA ARG A 247 22.19 2.03 22.29
C ARG A 247 23.15 2.32 23.47
N ASP A 248 24.38 1.82 23.41
CA ASP A 248 25.34 1.80 24.53
C ASP A 248 26.54 2.77 24.39
N THR A 249 26.53 3.76 23.49
CA THR A 249 27.58 4.78 23.47
C THR A 249 27.17 6.06 24.20
N SER A 250 27.04 5.96 25.52
CA SER A 250 27.03 7.11 26.44
C SER A 250 28.09 6.97 27.54
N THR A 251 29.30 6.54 27.15
CA THR A 251 30.53 6.68 27.94
C THR A 251 31.45 7.75 27.32
N GLY A 252 30.87 8.84 26.83
CA GLY A 252 31.60 10.05 26.46
C GLY A 252 31.62 11.03 27.62
N GLU A 253 32.81 11.40 28.09
CA GLU A 253 33.06 12.44 29.09
C GLU A 253 32.55 13.80 28.60
N GLY A 254 31.27 14.07 28.82
CA GLY A 254 30.62 15.34 28.61
C GLY A 254 29.24 15.23 29.24
N GLY A 255 28.86 16.18 30.09
CA GLY A 255 27.60 16.16 30.83
C GLY A 255 26.37 16.16 29.91
N VAL A 256 26.03 14.99 29.38
CA VAL A 256 24.81 14.74 28.62
C VAL A 256 23.73 14.42 29.64
N VAL A 257 22.67 15.23 29.63
CA VAL A 257 21.43 15.02 30.36
C VAL A 257 21.07 13.54 30.29
N THR A 258 20.94 12.88 31.44
CA THR A 258 20.62 11.46 31.46
C THR A 258 19.26 11.23 30.78
N ARG A 259 19.03 10.02 30.26
CA ARG A 259 17.74 9.68 29.63
C ARG A 259 16.58 9.92 30.60
N GLU A 260 16.79 9.68 31.89
CA GLU A 260 15.81 9.94 32.94
C GLU A 260 15.55 11.44 33.16
N GLU A 261 16.58 12.27 33.18
CA GLU A 261 16.43 13.74 33.28
C GLU A 261 15.71 14.31 32.04
N THR A 262 15.99 13.78 30.85
CA THR A 262 15.30 14.18 29.62
C THR A 262 13.82 13.81 29.67
N VAL A 263 13.51 12.59 30.13
CA VAL A 263 12.12 12.13 30.30
C VAL A 263 11.40 12.96 31.37
N LYS A 264 12.05 13.27 32.50
CA LYS A 264 11.47 14.14 33.54
C LYS A 264 11.16 15.54 33.01
N ALA A 265 12.08 16.16 32.28
CA ALA A 265 11.87 17.48 31.69
C ALA A 265 10.67 17.48 30.70
N LEU A 266 10.56 16.47 29.84
CA LEU A 266 9.41 16.29 28.93
C LEU A 266 8.10 16.06 29.69
N LEU A 267 8.14 15.29 30.77
CA LEU A 267 6.97 14.97 31.59
C LEU A 267 6.44 16.24 32.29
N GLU A 268 7.33 17.04 32.88
CA GLU A 268 6.99 18.34 33.47
C GLU A 268 6.40 19.30 32.42
N GLU A 269 7.03 19.41 31.24
CA GLU A 269 6.53 20.23 30.13
C GLU A 269 5.12 19.79 29.68
N MET A 270 4.87 18.49 29.57
CA MET A 270 3.55 17.96 29.21
C MET A 270 2.50 18.23 30.28
N LEU A 271 2.86 18.07 31.56
CA LEU A 271 1.96 18.37 32.69
C LEU A 271 1.60 19.86 32.76
N GLU A 272 2.54 20.75 32.47
CA GLU A 272 2.29 22.20 32.44
C GLU A 272 1.41 22.63 31.27
N LYS A 273 1.57 21.99 30.10
CA LYS A 273 0.77 22.28 28.89
C LYS A 273 -0.63 21.67 28.93
N LEU A 274 -0.88 20.69 29.79
CA LEU A 274 -2.18 20.04 29.91
C LEU A 274 -3.21 21.02 30.50
N MET A 275 -4.26 21.29 29.71
CA MET A 275 -5.34 22.16 30.11
C MET A 275 -6.06 21.66 31.38
N ASP A 276 -6.65 22.58 32.12
CA ASP A 276 -7.52 22.23 33.24
C ASP A 276 -8.86 21.68 32.77
N GLU A 277 -9.49 20.90 33.65
CA GLU A 277 -10.80 20.31 33.37
C GLU A 277 -11.85 21.41 33.21
N PHE A 278 -12.72 21.25 32.22
CA PHE A 278 -13.86 22.13 32.03
C PHE A 278 -14.82 22.01 33.22
N ASN A 279 -15.13 23.13 33.87
CA ASN A 279 -16.17 23.17 34.89
C ASN A 279 -17.56 23.14 34.23
N ILE A 280 -18.07 21.93 33.98
CA ILE A 280 -19.35 21.72 33.29
C ILE A 280 -20.50 22.41 34.03
N ALA A 281 -20.50 22.43 35.36
CA ALA A 281 -21.56 23.07 36.15
C ALA A 281 -21.60 24.59 35.93
N GLU A 282 -20.43 25.24 35.88
CA GLU A 282 -20.33 26.67 35.59
C GLU A 282 -20.71 26.99 34.15
N LEU A 283 -20.28 26.16 33.19
CA LEU A 283 -20.62 26.34 31.77
C LEU A 283 -22.12 26.15 31.54
N MET A 284 -22.76 25.17 32.19
CA MET A 284 -24.21 24.95 32.14
C MET A 284 -25.01 26.11 32.75
N ALA A 285 -24.47 26.76 33.79
CA ALA A 285 -25.12 27.91 34.42
C ALA A 285 -25.08 29.19 33.55
N LYS A 286 -24.10 29.30 32.64
CA LYS A 286 -23.94 30.44 31.72
C LYS A 286 -24.78 30.33 30.44
N VAL A 287 -25.43 29.19 30.21
CA VAL A 287 -26.25 28.97 29.01
C VAL A 287 -27.70 29.34 29.27
N GLU A 288 -28.17 30.38 28.59
CA GLU A 288 -29.57 30.85 28.66
C GLU A 288 -30.52 29.99 27.82
N GLU A 289 -30.08 29.53 26.64
CA GLU A 289 -30.89 28.71 25.73
C GLU A 289 -30.17 27.40 25.36
N ARG A 290 -30.85 26.26 25.61
CA ARG A 290 -30.32 24.93 25.31
C ARG A 290 -30.68 24.48 23.91
N THR A 291 -29.79 24.75 22.96
CA THR A 291 -29.87 24.18 21.62
C THR A 291 -29.15 22.82 21.53
N PRO A 292 -29.46 21.97 20.53
CA PRO A 292 -28.77 20.69 20.36
C PRO A 292 -27.24 20.81 20.26
N TYR A 293 -26.72 21.86 19.63
CA TYR A 293 -25.28 22.11 19.55
C TYR A 293 -24.64 22.36 20.93
N VAL A 294 -25.35 23.05 21.83
CA VAL A 294 -24.87 23.30 23.19
C VAL A 294 -24.82 22.01 24.01
N VAL A 295 -25.77 21.10 23.80
CA VAL A 295 -25.75 19.76 24.42
C VAL A 295 -24.55 18.96 23.93
N VAL A 296 -24.26 18.96 22.62
CA VAL A 296 -23.08 18.29 22.06
C VAL A 296 -21.80 18.91 22.62
N ALA A 297 -21.71 20.22 22.74
CA ALA A 297 -20.55 20.89 23.34
C ALA A 297 -20.29 20.42 24.78
N PHE A 298 -21.33 20.27 25.61
CA PHE A 298 -21.17 19.73 26.96
C PHE A 298 -20.69 18.28 26.97
N GLN A 299 -21.20 17.45 26.06
CA GLN A 299 -20.74 16.05 25.92
C GLN A 299 -19.28 15.99 25.49
N GLU A 300 -18.83 16.85 24.58
CA GLU A 300 -17.43 16.93 24.16
C GLU A 300 -16.53 17.44 25.30
N CYS A 301 -16.98 18.42 26.09
CA CYS A 301 -16.25 18.85 27.28
C CYS A 301 -16.13 17.73 28.32
N GLU A 302 -17.19 16.95 28.55
CA GLU A 302 -17.16 15.80 29.46
C GLU A 302 -16.17 14.72 28.96
N ARG A 303 -16.21 14.38 27.67
CA ARG A 303 -15.26 13.45 27.04
C ARG A 303 -13.82 13.96 27.14
N MET A 304 -13.60 15.26 26.91
CA MET A 304 -12.28 15.87 27.03
C MET A 304 -11.76 15.86 28.47
N ASN A 305 -12.65 16.06 29.46
CA ASN A 305 -12.28 15.93 30.87
C ASN A 305 -11.85 14.50 31.20
N ILE A 306 -12.59 13.48 30.75
CA ILE A 306 -12.23 12.07 30.95
C ILE A 306 -10.84 11.81 30.34
N LEU A 307 -10.62 12.21 29.09
CA LEU A 307 -9.33 12.02 28.41
C LEU A 307 -8.19 12.73 29.15
N THR A 308 -8.38 13.99 29.53
CA THR A 308 -7.37 14.80 30.22
C THR A 308 -7.04 14.22 31.59
N SER A 309 -8.05 13.73 32.31
CA SER A 309 -7.87 13.07 33.61
C SER A 309 -7.05 11.79 33.49
N GLU A 310 -7.35 10.95 32.48
CA GLU A 310 -6.59 9.72 32.19
C GLU A 310 -5.13 10.02 31.81
N ILE A 311 -4.89 11.04 30.97
CA ILE A 311 -3.53 11.48 30.62
C ILE A 311 -2.79 11.98 31.87
N LYS A 312 -3.42 12.86 32.67
CA LYS A 312 -2.82 13.37 33.92
C LYS A 312 -2.51 12.24 34.90
N ARG A 313 -3.38 11.23 35.03
CA ARG A 313 -3.14 10.05 35.87
C ARG A 313 -1.93 9.26 35.38
N SER A 314 -1.89 8.91 34.09
CA SER A 314 -0.80 8.13 33.50
C SER A 314 0.55 8.85 33.60
N LEU A 315 0.60 10.16 33.38
CA LEU A 315 1.84 10.95 33.53
C LEU A 315 2.30 11.00 34.99
N LYS A 316 1.40 11.17 35.96
CA LYS A 316 1.74 11.13 37.39
C LYS A 316 2.25 9.76 37.83
N GLU A 317 1.63 8.68 37.34
CA GLU A 317 2.10 7.31 37.60
C GLU A 317 3.50 7.08 37.05
N LEU A 318 3.79 7.59 35.85
CA LEU A 318 5.13 7.56 35.27
C LEU A 318 6.13 8.37 36.10
N GLU A 319 5.75 9.58 36.56
CA GLU A 319 6.60 10.41 37.42
C GLU A 319 6.93 9.70 38.75
N LEU A 320 5.94 9.02 39.35
CA LEU A 320 6.12 8.21 40.55
C LEU A 320 6.98 6.97 40.30
N GLY A 321 6.87 6.33 39.15
CA GLY A 321 7.69 5.17 38.77
C GLY A 321 9.16 5.52 38.47
N LEU A 322 9.45 6.80 38.19
CA LEU A 322 10.80 7.34 38.01
C LEU A 322 11.44 7.86 39.31
N LYS A 323 10.72 7.80 40.44
CA LYS A 323 11.22 8.13 41.79
C LYS A 323 11.58 6.86 42.54
#